data_AF-A0A660YE53-F1
#
_entry.id   AF-A0A660YE53-F1
#
_cell.length_a   1.000
_cell.length_b   1.000
_cell.length_c   1.000
_cell.angle_alpha   90.00
_cell.angle_beta   90.00
_cell.angle_gamma   90.00
#
_symmetry.space_group_name_H-M   'P 1'
#
loop_
_entity.id
_entity.type
_entity.pdbx_description
1 polymer ?
#
loop_
_entity_poly.entity_id
_entity_poly.type
_entity_poly.pdbx_seq_one_letter_code
_entity_poly.pdbx_strand_id
1 'polypeptide(L)'
;MERATTVAGVRGKEAEDEIVNRLYFKGGTRYPARLEVKRAIRLLNRRIESDPKSESVPELQYFMAQCFLQLGEEEKALTIYRDLVKQHGKSEWAKKAGEEIKRLEKAAEPK
;
A
#
# COMPACT_ATOMS: atom_id res chain seq x y z
N MET A 1 -20.94 -10.55 -25.20
CA MET A 1 -19.57 -11.02 -24.93
C MET A 1 -19.29 -10.91 -23.44
N GLU A 2 -19.47 -12.06 -22.80
CA GLU A 2 -18.86 -12.59 -21.58
C GLU A 2 -18.40 -11.63 -20.47
N ARG A 3 -19.20 -11.59 -19.40
CA ARG A 3 -18.76 -11.24 -18.05
C ARG A 3 -17.93 -12.39 -17.51
N ALA A 4 -16.62 -12.23 -17.44
CA ALA A 4 -15.75 -13.15 -16.73
C ALA A 4 -15.83 -12.87 -15.21
N THR A 5 -16.90 -13.33 -14.56
CA THR A 5 -16.96 -13.44 -13.10
C THR A 5 -16.41 -14.80 -12.70
N THR A 6 -15.08 -14.91 -12.61
CA THR A 6 -14.46 -16.05 -11.95
C THR A 6 -14.42 -15.75 -10.45
N VAL A 7 -15.39 -16.29 -9.70
CA VAL A 7 -15.32 -16.36 -8.24
C VAL A 7 -14.26 -17.40 -7.87
N ALA A 8 -13.01 -16.96 -7.77
CA ALA A 8 -11.91 -17.77 -7.25
C ALA A 8 -11.71 -17.44 -5.76
N GLY A 9 -12.20 -18.33 -4.89
CA GLY A 9 -11.67 -18.51 -3.54
C GLY A 9 -12.07 -17.49 -2.47
N VAL A 10 -13.26 -17.68 -1.88
CA VAL A 10 -13.65 -17.01 -0.62
C VAL A 10 -12.75 -17.34 0.59
N ARG A 11 -11.79 -18.26 0.45
CA ARG A 11 -10.81 -18.58 1.51
C ARG A 11 -9.56 -17.68 1.52
N GLY A 12 -9.38 -16.83 0.50
CA GLY A 12 -8.25 -15.90 0.39
C GLY A 12 -8.47 -14.61 1.18
N LYS A 13 -9.67 -14.03 1.11
CA LYS A 13 -9.95 -12.65 1.54
C LYS A 13 -9.65 -12.40 3.03
N GLU A 14 -9.91 -13.38 3.89
CA GLU A 14 -9.65 -13.31 5.34
C GLU A 14 -8.16 -13.47 5.66
N ALA A 15 -7.48 -14.47 5.09
CA ALA A 15 -6.03 -14.66 5.25
C ALA A 15 -5.23 -13.50 4.67
N GLU A 16 -5.77 -12.88 3.63
CA GLU A 16 -5.26 -11.68 2.99
C GLU A 16 -5.39 -10.46 3.92
N ASP A 17 -6.58 -10.17 4.45
CA ASP A 17 -6.79 -9.06 5.41
C ASP A 17 -5.92 -9.22 6.66
N GLU A 18 -5.75 -10.46 7.15
CA GLU A 18 -4.86 -10.79 8.24
C GLU A 18 -3.39 -10.43 7.98
N ILE A 19 -2.90 -10.46 6.74
CA ILE A 19 -1.50 -10.09 6.43
C ILE A 19 -1.31 -8.57 6.55
N VAL A 20 -2.25 -7.79 6.03
CA VAL A 20 -2.23 -6.32 6.17
C VAL A 20 -2.40 -5.96 7.64
N ASN A 21 -3.36 -6.57 8.32
CA ASN A 21 -3.59 -6.40 9.74
C ASN A 21 -2.34 -6.80 10.55
N ARG A 22 -1.66 -7.91 10.23
CA ARG A 22 -0.40 -8.30 10.89
C ARG A 22 0.75 -7.31 10.63
N LEU A 23 0.79 -6.67 9.46
CA LEU A 23 1.82 -5.69 9.12
C LEU A 23 1.65 -4.38 9.92
N TYR A 24 0.40 -3.98 10.20
CA TYR A 24 0.05 -2.69 10.80
C TYR A 24 -0.47 -2.76 12.26
N PHE A 25 -0.98 -3.92 12.67
CA PHE A 25 -1.62 -4.21 13.94
C PHE A 25 -1.09 -5.53 14.51
N LYS A 26 0.02 -5.45 15.24
CA LYS A 26 0.27 -6.33 16.37
C LYS A 26 1.36 -5.73 17.24
N GLY A 27 0.95 -5.27 18.42
CA GLY A 27 1.88 -4.94 19.50
C GLY A 27 2.78 -6.14 19.77
N GLY A 28 4.09 -5.96 19.60
CA GLY A 28 5.09 -6.95 20.01
C GLY A 28 6.08 -7.34 18.92
N THR A 29 7.06 -6.47 18.68
CA THR A 29 8.48 -6.86 18.53
C THR A 29 8.92 -7.76 17.37
N ARG A 30 8.13 -7.97 16.30
CA ARG A 30 8.64 -8.69 15.10
C ARG A 30 8.44 -7.90 13.81
N TYR A 31 9.56 -7.45 13.23
CA TYR A 31 9.57 -6.86 11.89
C TYR A 31 9.08 -7.90 10.88
N PRO A 32 8.12 -7.57 10.00
CA PRO A 32 7.64 -8.49 8.99
C PRO A 32 8.80 -8.98 8.12
N ALA A 33 8.87 -10.28 7.84
CA ALA A 33 9.83 -10.81 6.89
C ALA A 33 9.60 -10.19 5.51
N ARG A 34 10.68 -9.97 4.73
CA ARG A 34 10.63 -9.39 3.39
C ARG A 34 9.58 -10.05 2.47
N LEU A 35 9.38 -11.36 2.63
CA LEU A 35 8.38 -12.14 1.90
C LEU A 35 6.94 -11.71 2.23
N GLU A 36 6.65 -11.44 3.51
CA GLU A 36 5.32 -11.06 3.98
C GLU A 36 4.96 -9.65 3.49
N VAL A 37 5.94 -8.74 3.49
CA VAL A 37 5.77 -7.39 2.93
C VAL A 37 5.44 -7.46 1.43
N LYS A 38 6.13 -8.31 0.66
CA LYS A 38 5.82 -8.53 -0.76
C LYS A 38 4.44 -9.12 -0.98
N ARG A 39 3.97 -10.01 -0.10
CA ARG A 39 2.60 -10.54 -0.15
C ARG A 39 1.57 -9.45 0.14
N ALA A 40 1.83 -8.59 1.13
CA ALA A 40 0.97 -7.46 1.45
C ALA A 40 0.81 -6.52 0.24
N ILE A 41 1.92 -6.17 -0.45
CA ILE A 41 1.87 -5.35 -1.67
C ILE A 41 0.96 -5.97 -2.73
N ARG A 42 1.10 -7.27 -3.01
CA ARG A 42 0.26 -7.95 -4.01
C ARG A 42 -1.22 -7.88 -3.66
N LEU A 43 -1.54 -8.05 -2.37
CA LEU A 43 -2.92 -7.96 -1.92
C LEU A 43 -3.47 -6.53 -2.03
N LEU A 44 -2.72 -5.54 -1.56
CA LEU A 44 -3.13 -4.14 -1.66
C LEU A 44 -3.40 -3.76 -3.11
N ASN A 45 -2.49 -4.16 -4.02
CA ASN A 45 -2.67 -3.95 -5.45
C ASN A 45 -3.95 -4.61 -5.97
N ARG A 46 -4.20 -5.88 -5.62
CA ARG A 46 -5.40 -6.61 -6.03
C ARG A 46 -6.69 -5.92 -5.55
N ARG A 47 -6.69 -5.33 -4.34
CA ARG A 47 -7.84 -4.56 -3.83
C ARG A 47 -8.07 -3.29 -4.62
N ILE A 48 -7.00 -2.55 -4.92
CA ILE A 48 -7.07 -1.35 -5.75
C ILE A 48 -7.57 -1.70 -7.15
N GLU A 49 -7.07 -2.78 -7.76
CA GLU A 49 -7.51 -3.24 -9.09
C GLU A 49 -8.96 -3.72 -9.09
N SER A 50 -9.41 -4.36 -8.01
CA SER A 50 -10.78 -4.85 -7.88
C SER A 50 -11.79 -3.73 -7.67
N ASP A 51 -11.41 -2.63 -7.00
CA ASP A 51 -12.29 -1.49 -6.74
C ASP A 51 -11.52 -0.15 -6.78
N PRO A 52 -11.09 0.32 -7.97
CA PRO A 52 -10.19 1.47 -8.10
C PRO A 52 -10.86 2.82 -7.80
N LYS A 53 -12.19 2.84 -7.58
CA LYS A 53 -12.94 4.04 -7.21
C LYS A 53 -13.37 4.05 -5.74
N SER A 54 -12.97 3.03 -4.98
CA SER A 54 -13.28 2.94 -3.56
C SER A 54 -12.71 4.13 -2.79
N GLU A 55 -13.43 4.59 -1.77
CA GLU A 55 -12.91 5.59 -0.82
C GLU A 55 -11.71 5.06 -0.03
N SER A 56 -11.53 3.73 0.03
CA SER A 56 -10.38 3.07 0.64
C SER A 56 -9.14 3.03 -0.27
N VAL A 57 -9.25 3.29 -1.57
CA VAL A 57 -8.07 3.31 -2.49
C VAL A 57 -6.92 4.18 -1.97
N PRO A 58 -7.16 5.43 -1.53
CA PRO A 58 -6.07 6.26 -1.02
C PRO A 58 -5.36 5.68 0.21
N GLU A 59 -6.09 4.99 1.08
CA GLU A 59 -5.54 4.26 2.22
C GLU A 59 -4.64 3.10 1.75
N LEU A 60 -5.15 2.29 0.83
CA LEU A 60 -4.44 1.12 0.31
C LEU A 60 -3.16 1.52 -0.44
N GLN A 61 -3.21 2.60 -1.22
CA GLN A 61 -2.04 3.15 -1.91
C GLN A 61 -0.98 3.63 -0.90
N TYR A 62 -1.40 4.33 0.16
CA TYR A 62 -0.49 4.76 1.22
C TYR A 62 0.21 3.57 1.89
N PHE A 63 -0.55 2.55 2.29
CA PHE A 63 0.01 1.35 2.89
C PHE A 63 0.92 0.57 1.93
N MET A 64 0.59 0.55 0.63
CA MET A 64 1.43 -0.11 -0.35
C MET A 64 2.79 0.59 -0.49
N ALA A 65 2.80 1.92 -0.50
CA ALA A 65 4.03 2.71 -0.50
C ALA A 65 4.86 2.50 0.77
N GLN A 66 4.25 2.45 1.96
CA GLN A 66 4.95 2.10 3.21
C GLN A 66 5.60 0.71 3.14
N CYS A 67 4.92 -0.28 2.54
CA CYS A 67 5.51 -1.59 2.29
C CYS A 67 6.76 -1.50 1.40
N PHE A 68 6.74 -0.67 0.36
CA PHE A 68 7.90 -0.46 -0.50
C PHE A 68 9.06 0.21 0.25
N LEU A 69 8.80 1.17 1.13
CA LEU A 69 9.83 1.75 2.01
C LEU A 69 10.49 0.70 2.89
N GLN A 70 9.68 -0.18 3.48
CA GLN A 70 10.17 -1.30 4.30
C GLN A 70 11.02 -2.30 3.48
N LEU A 71 10.83 -2.36 2.16
CA LEU A 71 11.65 -3.17 1.26
C LEU A 71 12.94 -2.47 0.80
N GLY A 72 13.15 -1.20 1.16
CA GLY A 72 14.23 -0.35 0.65
C GLY A 72 13.97 0.18 -0.76
N GLU A 73 12.75 0.05 -1.27
CA GLU A 73 12.37 0.44 -2.63
C GLU A 73 11.74 1.85 -2.61
N GLU A 74 12.53 2.84 -2.17
CA GLU A 74 12.07 4.20 -1.93
C GLU A 74 11.51 4.88 -3.19
N GLU A 75 12.13 4.65 -4.35
CA GLU A 75 11.65 5.20 -5.63
C GLU A 75 10.23 4.73 -5.97
N LYS A 76 9.92 3.45 -5.70
CA LYS A 76 8.57 2.90 -5.91
C LYS A 76 7.57 3.49 -4.93
N ALA A 77 7.97 3.63 -3.67
CA ALA A 77 7.14 4.28 -2.66
C ALA A 77 6.81 5.73 -3.04
N LEU A 78 7.82 6.51 -3.44
CA LEU A 78 7.66 7.89 -3.91
C LEU A 78 6.73 7.98 -5.12
N THR A 79 6.85 7.07 -6.07
CA THR A 79 5.96 7.01 -7.24
C THR A 79 4.50 6.84 -6.81
N ILE A 80 4.23 5.91 -5.90
CA ILE A 80 2.87 5.65 -5.40
C ILE A 80 2.35 6.82 -4.58
N TYR A 81 3.17 7.43 -3.71
CA TYR A 81 2.75 8.61 -2.95
C TYR A 81 2.42 9.79 -3.85
N ARG A 82 3.22 10.04 -4.89
CA ARG A 82 2.97 11.12 -5.85
C ARG A 82 1.67 10.88 -6.61
N ASP A 83 1.41 9.63 -7.01
CA ASP A 83 0.17 9.25 -7.65
C ASP A 83 -1.04 9.46 -6.72
N LEU A 84 -0.92 9.00 -5.47
CA LEU A 84 -1.92 9.20 -4.42
C LEU A 84 -2.24 10.68 -4.18
N VAL A 85 -1.23 11.54 -4.09
CA VAL A 85 -1.42 12.99 -3.92
C VAL A 85 -2.09 13.61 -5.15
N LYS A 86 -1.73 13.15 -6.35
CA LYS A 86 -2.28 13.66 -7.61
C LYS A 86 -3.74 13.25 -7.82
N GLN A 87 -4.07 12.00 -7.52
CA GLN A 87 -5.40 11.44 -7.77
C GLN A 87 -6.37 11.66 -6.61
N HIS A 88 -5.88 11.60 -5.36
CA HIS A 88 -6.69 11.68 -4.14
C HIS A 88 -6.23 12.79 -3.18
N GLY A 89 -5.75 13.93 -3.71
CA GLY A 89 -5.16 15.03 -2.93
C GLY A 89 -6.02 15.61 -1.79
N LYS A 90 -7.34 15.39 -1.80
CA LYS A 90 -8.26 15.82 -0.73
C LYS A 90 -8.34 14.84 0.45
N SER A 91 -7.83 13.62 0.29
CA SER A 91 -7.85 12.59 1.33
C SER A 91 -6.81 12.84 2.41
N GLU A 92 -7.10 12.39 3.63
CA GLU A 92 -6.14 12.44 4.75
C GLU A 92 -4.86 11.66 4.43
N TRP A 93 -4.98 10.56 3.67
CA TRP A 93 -3.84 9.74 3.23
C TRP A 93 -2.95 10.46 2.23
N ALA A 94 -3.51 11.26 1.33
CA ALA A 94 -2.71 12.09 0.44
C ALA A 94 -1.94 13.18 1.19
N LYS A 95 -2.50 13.78 2.25
CA LYS A 95 -1.74 14.72 3.08
C LYS A 95 -0.52 14.05 3.72
N LYS A 96 -0.74 12.88 4.36
CA LYS A 96 0.36 12.08 4.95
C LYS A 96 1.40 11.65 3.91
N ALA A 97 0.96 11.23 2.73
CA ALA A 97 1.84 10.88 1.62
C ALA A 97 2.70 12.07 1.18
N GLY A 98 2.12 13.27 1.11
CA GLY A 98 2.86 14.50 0.82
C GLY A 98 3.93 14.83 1.85
N GLU A 99 3.66 14.59 3.14
CA GLU A 99 4.66 14.73 4.20
C GLU A 99 5.79 13.72 4.08
N GLU A 100 5.47 12.45 3.81
CA GLU A 100 6.47 11.40 3.63
C GLU A 100 7.33 11.65 2.38
N ILE A 101 6.76 12.12 1.26
CA ILE A 101 7.53 12.52 0.07
C ILE A 101 8.58 13.57 0.43
N LYS A 102 8.18 14.65 1.11
CA LYS A 102 9.11 15.72 1.51
C LYS A 102 10.23 15.20 2.39
N ARG A 103 9.90 14.29 3.31
CA ARG A 103 10.89 13.68 4.21
C ARG A 103 11.89 12.81 3.45
N LEU A 104 11.40 11.99 2.52
CA LEU A 104 12.23 11.10 1.70
C LEU A 104 13.14 11.89 0.75
N GLU A 105 12.61 12.93 0.09
CA GLU A 105 13.41 13.78 -0.79
C GLU A 105 14.52 14.51 -0.04
N LYS A 106 14.20 15.05 1.15
CA LYS A 106 15.21 15.67 2.02
C LYS A 106 16.26 14.68 2.53
N ALA A 107 15.88 13.42 2.75
CA ALA A 107 16.81 12.37 3.16
C ALA A 107 17.75 11.94 2.02
N ALA A 108 17.31 12.10 0.77
CA ALA A 108 18.09 11.78 -0.42
C ALA A 108 19.05 12.91 -0.86
N GLU A 109 18.97 14.11 -0.27
CA GLU A 109 19.92 15.18 -0.55
C GLU A 109 21.33 14.80 -0.04
N PRO A 110 22.36 14.79 -0.90
CA PRO A 110 23.73 14.58 -0.45
C PRO A 110 24.16 15.77 0.42
N LYS A 111 24.71 15.48 1.60
CA LYS A 111 25.33 16.48 2.48
C LYS A 111 26.60 17.06 1.87
#